data_AF-A0A9E2YWQ8-F1
#
_entry.id   AF-A0A9E2YWQ8-F1
#
_cell.length_a   1.000
_cell.length_b   1.000
_cell.length_c   1.000
_cell.angle_alpha   90.00
_cell.angle_beta   90.00
_cell.angle_gamma   90.00
#
_symmetry.space_group_name_H-M   'P 1'
#
loop_
_entity.id
_entity.type
_entity.pdbx_description
1 polymer ?
#
loop_
_entity_poly.entity_id
_entity_poly.type
_entity_poly.pdbx_seq_one_letter_code
_entity_poly.pdbx_strand_id
1 'polypeptide(L)'
;ERFDTLDYLDADRIARAIEYTRFPYVTTTSNADTDDLNEEEGLLLRAADLIGQLGDPNYMRKANALFYEFDEIGLNQKLGYKTPADVVYKYPQFYWKNVAPQIQTAIRYLNVTSSGRQWIANLYSNVFRAERELTQSGPQI
;
A
#
# COMPACT_ATOMS: atom_id res chain seq x y z
N GLU A 1 22.39 7.98 17.39
CA GLU A 1 22.01 9.34 17.85
C GLU A 1 20.65 9.27 18.53
N ARG A 2 20.43 10.06 19.59
CA ARG A 2 19.11 10.23 20.21
C ARG A 2 18.48 11.49 19.60
N PHE A 3 17.34 11.32 18.95
CA PHE A 3 16.63 12.42 18.29
C PHE A 3 15.64 13.14 19.23
N ASP A 4 15.50 12.66 20.47
CA ASP A 4 14.56 13.14 21.49
C ASP A 4 14.76 14.62 21.92
N THR A 5 15.87 15.25 21.52
CA THR A 5 16.23 16.63 21.89
C THR A 5 16.02 17.65 20.78
N LEU A 6 15.44 17.25 19.64
CA LEU A 6 15.18 18.15 18.52
C LEU A 6 13.78 18.73 18.64
N ASP A 7 13.68 20.03 18.94
CA ASP A 7 12.41 20.74 19.17
C ASP A 7 11.44 20.72 17.97
N TYR A 8 11.91 20.34 16.77
CA TYR A 8 11.09 20.24 15.55
C TYR A 8 10.65 18.81 15.23
N LEU A 9 11.05 17.81 16.01
CA LEU A 9 10.70 16.40 15.79
C LEU A 9 9.76 15.90 16.88
N ASP A 10 8.48 15.76 16.54
CA ASP A 10 7.48 15.14 17.42
C ASP A 10 7.46 13.62 17.19
N ALA A 11 8.17 12.88 18.06
CA ALA A 11 8.30 11.43 17.96
C ALA A 11 6.94 10.71 18.12
N ASP A 12 6.06 11.21 18.99
CA ASP A 12 4.75 10.60 19.24
C ASP A 12 3.81 10.80 18.05
N ARG A 13 3.85 11.97 17.40
CA ARG A 13 3.13 12.21 16.14
C ARG A 13 3.63 11.29 15.02
N ILE A 14 4.94 11.14 14.86
CA ILE A 14 5.52 10.24 13.86
C ILE A 14 5.13 8.78 14.13
N ALA A 15 5.26 8.32 15.37
CA ALA A 15 4.90 6.96 15.76
C ALA A 15 3.42 6.68 15.51
N ARG A 16 2.52 7.64 15.82
CA ARG A 16 1.10 7.54 15.50
C ARG A 16 0.86 7.45 13.99
N ALA A 17 1.51 8.27 13.18
CA ALA A 17 1.37 8.21 11.72
C ALA A 17 1.85 6.85 11.17
N ILE A 18 2.98 6.33 11.65
CA ILE A 18 3.49 5.00 11.27
C ILE A 18 2.47 3.90 11.62
N GLU A 19 1.77 4.00 12.74
CA GLU A 19 0.77 3.00 13.12
C GLU A 19 -0.36 2.88 12.09
N TYR A 20 -0.66 3.93 11.32
CA TYR A 20 -1.62 3.85 10.21
C TYR A 20 -1.17 2.89 9.11
N THR A 21 0.12 2.61 8.94
CA THR A 21 0.61 1.68 7.89
C THR A 21 0.48 0.21 8.31
N ARG A 22 0.16 -0.08 9.59
CA ARG A 22 0.00 -1.45 10.08
C ARG A 22 -1.13 -2.18 9.35
N PHE A 23 -0.81 -3.33 8.76
CA PHE A 23 -1.77 -4.21 8.09
C PHE A 23 -2.12 -5.43 8.98
N PRO A 24 -3.40 -5.86 9.06
CA PRO A 24 -4.57 -5.37 8.31
C PRO A 24 -5.08 -4.02 8.81
N TYR A 25 -5.55 -3.17 7.89
CA TYR A 25 -6.03 -1.84 8.22
C TYR A 25 -7.32 -1.91 9.02
N VAL A 26 -7.29 -1.38 10.23
CA VAL A 26 -8.50 -1.16 11.02
C VAL A 26 -9.17 0.09 10.48
N THR A 27 -10.45 0.00 10.12
CA THR A 27 -11.26 1.19 9.88
C THR A 27 -11.37 1.90 11.23
N THR A 28 -10.65 3.01 11.41
CA THR A 28 -10.81 3.83 12.60
C THR A 28 -12.22 4.37 12.59
N THR A 29 -13.09 3.86 13.46
CA THR A 29 -14.28 4.60 13.88
C THR A 29 -13.72 5.84 14.54
N SER A 30 -13.87 6.98 13.89
CA SER A 30 -13.36 8.26 14.34
C SER A 30 -13.81 8.51 15.78
N ASN A 31 -12.86 8.47 16.72
CA ASN A 31 -13.07 9.10 18.00
C ASN A 31 -12.97 10.60 17.71
N ALA A 32 -14.11 11.29 17.83
CA ALA A 32 -14.30 12.69 17.45
C ALA A 32 -13.40 13.71 18.17
N ASP A 33 -12.49 13.26 19.05
CA ASP A 33 -11.54 14.07 19.81
C ASP A 33 -10.11 14.10 19.21
N THR A 34 -9.88 13.39 18.11
CA THR A 34 -8.58 13.42 17.41
C THR A 34 -8.60 14.52 16.35
N ASP A 35 -7.70 15.51 16.46
CA ASP A 35 -7.56 16.61 15.50
C ASP A 35 -7.44 16.10 14.06
N ASP A 36 -8.33 16.58 13.18
CA ASP A 36 -8.57 16.10 11.80
C ASP A 36 -7.27 16.06 10.97
N LEU A 37 -6.37 17.02 11.19
CA LEU A 37 -5.06 17.09 10.52
C LEU A 37 -4.13 15.93 10.88
N ASN A 38 -4.13 15.49 12.14
CA ASN A 38 -3.27 14.37 12.57
C ASN A 38 -3.78 13.04 11.99
N GLU A 39 -5.10 12.89 11.83
CA GLU A 39 -5.69 11.72 11.19
C GLU A 39 -5.41 11.72 9.68
N GLU A 40 -5.51 12.87 9.02
CA GLU A 40 -5.19 13.00 7.60
C GLU A 40 -3.73 12.61 7.30
N GLU A 41 -2.77 12.99 8.16
CA GLU A 41 -1.35 12.63 8.00
C GLU A 41 -1.13 11.10 8.00
N GLY A 42 -1.75 10.40 8.95
CA GLY A 42 -1.67 8.94 9.01
C GLY A 42 -2.31 8.27 7.79
N LEU A 43 -3.46 8.78 7.34
CA LEU A 43 -4.13 8.29 6.13
C LEU A 43 -3.28 8.54 4.86
N LEU A 44 -2.63 9.70 4.76
CA LEU A 44 -1.73 10.02 3.66
C LEU A 44 -0.47 9.17 3.69
N LEU A 45 0.10 8.88 4.87
CA LEU A 45 1.26 8.01 5.00
C LEU A 45 0.91 6.57 4.60
N ARG A 46 -0.24 6.05 5.04
CA ARG A 46 -0.77 4.75 4.56
C ARG A 46 -0.91 4.73 3.04
N ALA A 47 -1.50 5.77 2.47
CA ALA A 47 -1.67 5.84 1.02
C ALA A 47 -0.33 5.93 0.28
N ALA A 48 0.65 6.64 0.83
CA ALA A 48 1.99 6.73 0.26
C ALA A 48 2.73 5.39 0.27
N ASP A 49 2.65 4.64 1.37
CA ASP A 49 3.20 3.28 1.49
C ASP A 49 2.58 2.34 0.42
N LEU A 50 1.25 2.33 0.36
CA LEU A 50 0.49 1.52 -0.59
C LEU A 50 0.79 1.88 -2.05
N ILE A 51 0.67 3.16 -2.42
CA ILE A 51 0.90 3.61 -3.81
C ILE A 51 2.38 3.44 -4.19
N GLY A 52 3.31 3.68 -3.26
CA GLY A 52 4.74 3.51 -3.49
C GLY A 52 5.10 2.07 -3.79
N GLN A 53 4.56 1.13 -3.02
CA GLN A 53 4.78 -0.30 -3.24
C GLN A 53 4.11 -0.79 -4.53
N LEU A 54 2.81 -0.55 -4.70
CA LEU A 54 2.03 -1.08 -5.82
C LEU A 54 2.29 -0.31 -7.14
N GLY A 55 2.69 0.94 -7.06
CA GLY A 55 3.08 1.77 -8.20
C GLY A 55 4.52 1.58 -8.67
N ASP A 56 5.32 0.74 -8.00
CA ASP A 56 6.70 0.46 -8.43
C ASP A 56 6.71 -0.20 -9.82
N PRO A 57 7.37 0.37 -10.84
CA PRO A 57 7.50 -0.26 -12.15
C PRO A 57 8.14 -1.66 -12.09
N ASN A 58 8.96 -1.91 -11.06
CA ASN A 58 9.65 -3.17 -10.81
C ASN A 58 8.86 -4.15 -9.94
N TYR A 59 7.60 -3.87 -9.57
CA TYR A 59 6.81 -4.70 -8.66
C TYR A 59 6.88 -6.19 -9.01
N MET A 60 6.63 -6.54 -10.28
CA MET A 60 6.65 -7.94 -10.73
C MET A 60 8.04 -8.59 -10.62
N ARG A 61 9.12 -7.82 -10.84
CA ARG A 61 10.49 -8.31 -10.68
C ARG A 61 10.84 -8.55 -9.21
N LYS A 62 10.22 -7.80 -8.30
CA LYS A 62 10.42 -7.89 -6.85
C LYS A 62 9.50 -8.91 -6.17
N ALA A 63 8.50 -9.44 -6.86
CA ALA A 63 7.49 -10.34 -6.28
C ALA A 63 8.09 -11.52 -5.50
N ASN A 64 9.18 -12.12 -5.99
CA ASN A 64 9.86 -13.21 -5.29
C ASN A 64 10.45 -12.79 -3.95
N ALA A 65 11.14 -11.64 -3.89
CA ALA A 65 11.68 -11.12 -2.64
C ALA A 65 10.53 -10.74 -1.68
N LEU A 66 9.51 -10.07 -2.20
CA LEU A 66 8.36 -9.63 -1.44
C LEU A 66 7.59 -10.79 -0.79
N PHE A 67 7.50 -11.94 -1.46
CA PHE A 67 6.91 -13.14 -0.88
C PHE A 67 7.64 -13.61 0.37
N TYR A 68 8.98 -13.58 0.37
CA TYR A 68 9.76 -13.99 1.55
C TYR A 68 9.71 -12.94 2.66
N GLU A 69 9.71 -11.65 2.32
CA GLU A 69 9.47 -10.58 3.30
C GLU A 69 8.10 -10.76 4.00
N PHE A 70 7.06 -11.11 3.25
CA PHE A 70 5.74 -11.43 3.81
C PHE A 70 5.73 -12.71 4.64
N ASP A 71 6.61 -13.66 4.35
CA ASP A 71 6.74 -14.89 5.13
C ASP A 71 7.34 -14.62 6.51
N GLU A 72 8.39 -13.81 6.56
CA GLU A 72 9.11 -13.44 7.79
C GLU A 72 8.19 -12.82 8.85
N ILE A 73 7.19 -12.05 8.41
CA ILE A 73 6.21 -11.39 9.29
C ILE A 73 4.88 -12.16 9.41
N GLY A 74 4.78 -13.36 8.82
CA GLY A 74 3.58 -14.20 8.83
C GLY A 74 2.40 -13.66 8.02
N LEU A 75 2.64 -12.71 7.12
CA LEU A 75 1.60 -12.09 6.29
C LEU A 75 1.12 -13.03 5.18
N ASN A 76 1.99 -13.90 4.65
CA ASN A 76 1.60 -14.92 3.66
C ASN A 76 0.42 -15.77 4.13
N GLN A 77 0.44 -16.21 5.40
CA GLN A 77 -0.65 -17.02 5.97
C GLN A 77 -1.96 -16.22 6.04
N LYS A 78 -1.89 -14.95 6.44
CA LYS A 78 -3.06 -14.06 6.52
C LYS A 78 -3.66 -13.74 5.14
N LEU A 79 -2.81 -13.59 4.11
CA LEU A 79 -3.23 -13.33 2.73
C LEU A 79 -3.53 -14.63 1.93
N GLY A 80 -3.24 -15.79 2.53
CA GLY A 80 -3.36 -17.10 1.89
C GLY A 80 -2.39 -17.32 0.74
N TYR A 81 -1.21 -16.68 0.76
CA TYR A 81 -0.15 -16.86 -0.24
C TYR A 81 0.62 -18.14 0.08
N LYS A 82 0.83 -18.99 -0.92
CA LYS A 82 1.52 -20.28 -0.80
C LYS A 82 2.82 -20.31 -1.60
N THR A 83 2.89 -19.49 -2.65
CA THR A 83 4.04 -19.42 -3.57
C THR A 83 4.31 -17.96 -3.94
N PRO A 84 5.53 -17.63 -4.39
CA PRO A 84 5.83 -16.29 -4.92
C PRO A 84 4.89 -15.83 -6.03
N ALA A 85 4.38 -16.76 -6.84
CA ALA A 85 3.43 -16.45 -7.89
C ALA A 85 2.10 -15.88 -7.36
N ASP A 86 1.71 -16.25 -6.13
CA ASP A 86 0.50 -15.70 -5.49
C ASP A 86 0.59 -14.19 -5.27
N VAL A 87 1.78 -13.62 -5.08
CA VAL A 87 1.97 -12.16 -4.93
C VAL A 87 1.50 -11.44 -6.19
N VAL A 88 1.75 -12.01 -7.37
CA VAL A 88 1.30 -11.46 -8.66
C VAL A 88 -0.16 -11.82 -8.93
N TYR A 89 -0.53 -13.09 -8.76
CA TYR A 89 -1.87 -13.56 -9.09
C TYR A 89 -2.97 -13.00 -8.21
N LYS A 90 -2.68 -12.75 -6.93
CA LYS A 90 -3.65 -12.17 -5.99
C LYS A 90 -3.52 -10.66 -5.91
N TYR A 91 -2.61 -10.06 -6.66
CA TYR A 91 -2.40 -8.62 -6.72
C TYR A 91 -3.69 -7.84 -7.00
N PRO A 92 -4.49 -8.17 -8.05
CA PRO A 92 -5.68 -7.38 -8.35
C PRO A 92 -6.73 -7.49 -7.24
N GLN A 93 -6.93 -8.70 -6.71
CA GLN A 93 -7.85 -8.91 -5.59
C GLN A 93 -7.39 -8.13 -4.35
N PHE A 94 -6.09 -8.14 -4.03
CA PHE A 94 -5.53 -7.40 -2.92
C PHE A 94 -5.75 -5.89 -3.10
N TYR A 95 -5.46 -5.37 -4.30
CA TYR A 95 -5.68 -3.98 -4.66
C TYR A 95 -7.15 -3.56 -4.44
N TRP A 96 -8.09 -4.24 -5.08
CA TRP A 96 -9.50 -3.83 -5.04
C TRP A 96 -10.13 -3.99 -3.65
N LYS A 97 -9.77 -5.03 -2.89
CA LYS A 97 -10.34 -5.28 -1.57
C LYS A 97 -9.72 -4.45 -0.45
N ASN A 98 -8.40 -4.20 -0.50
CA ASN A 98 -7.67 -3.60 0.62
C ASN A 98 -7.09 -2.22 0.32
N VAL A 99 -6.66 -1.97 -0.91
CA VAL A 99 -5.92 -0.74 -1.26
C VAL A 99 -6.84 0.35 -1.79
N ALA A 100 -7.70 0.04 -2.77
CA ALA A 100 -8.58 1.01 -3.42
C ALA A 100 -9.44 1.84 -2.44
N PRO A 101 -9.98 1.28 -1.34
CA PRO A 101 -10.71 2.06 -0.34
C PRO A 101 -9.85 3.07 0.42
N GLN A 102 -8.54 2.83 0.55
CA GLN A 102 -7.64 3.58 1.43
C GLN A 102 -6.98 4.78 0.72
N ILE A 103 -6.92 4.77 -0.62
CA ILE A 103 -6.07 5.71 -1.39
C ILE A 103 -6.84 6.84 -2.08
N GLN A 104 -8.17 6.89 -1.96
CA GLN A 104 -8.99 7.80 -2.78
C GLN A 104 -8.61 9.28 -2.61
N THR A 105 -8.37 9.72 -1.37
CA THR A 105 -7.93 11.09 -1.08
C THR A 105 -6.56 11.37 -1.69
N ALA A 106 -5.59 10.46 -1.51
CA ALA A 106 -4.26 10.61 -2.08
C ALA A 106 -4.28 10.62 -3.62
N ILE A 107 -5.13 9.84 -4.27
CA ILE A 107 -5.31 9.88 -5.72
C ILE A 107 -5.74 11.27 -6.19
N ARG A 108 -6.65 11.95 -5.46
CA ARG A 108 -7.04 13.34 -5.79
C ARG A 108 -5.85 14.29 -5.70
N TYR A 109 -5.04 14.17 -4.65
CA TYR A 109 -3.85 15.03 -4.48
C TYR A 109 -2.78 14.76 -5.54
N LEU A 110 -2.47 13.50 -5.82
CA LEU A 110 -1.50 13.13 -6.85
C LEU A 110 -1.90 13.60 -8.25
N ASN A 111 -3.20 13.68 -8.54
CA ASN A 111 -3.69 14.06 -9.86
C ASN A 111 -3.34 15.51 -10.25
N VAL A 112 -3.03 16.37 -9.27
CA VAL A 112 -2.73 17.80 -9.47
C VAL A 112 -1.40 17.99 -10.22
N THR A 113 -0.43 17.08 -10.07
CA THR A 113 0.90 17.23 -10.69
C THR A 113 1.16 16.17 -11.76
N SER A 114 2.03 16.47 -12.73
CA SER A 114 2.46 15.48 -13.75
C SER A 114 3.16 14.28 -13.12
N SER A 115 4.04 14.52 -12.15
CA SER A 115 4.74 13.46 -11.42
C SER A 115 3.79 12.56 -10.63
N GLY A 116 2.77 13.13 -9.97
CA GLY A 116 1.75 12.34 -9.27
C GLY A 116 0.88 11.54 -10.22
N ARG A 117 0.50 12.10 -11.38
CA ARG A 117 -0.19 11.35 -12.44
C ARG A 117 0.62 10.17 -12.96
N GLN A 118 1.95 10.26 -12.99
CA GLN A 118 2.80 9.12 -13.36
C GLN A 118 2.71 7.98 -12.34
N TRP A 119 2.69 8.29 -11.04
CA TRP A 119 2.48 7.27 -10.00
C TRP A 119 1.12 6.59 -10.13
N ILE A 120 0.07 7.37 -10.37
CA ILE A 120 -1.29 6.85 -10.63
C ILE A 120 -1.27 5.92 -11.85
N ALA A 121 -0.63 6.34 -12.94
CA ALA A 121 -0.53 5.54 -14.16
C ALA A 121 0.20 4.21 -13.92
N ASN A 122 1.35 4.24 -13.23
CA ASN A 122 2.12 3.03 -12.93
C ASN A 122 1.33 2.05 -12.06
N LEU A 123 0.66 2.56 -11.02
CA LEU A 123 -0.21 1.76 -10.14
C LEU A 123 -1.27 1.01 -10.95
N TYR A 124 -2.03 1.72 -11.77
CA TYR A 124 -3.06 1.08 -12.60
C TYR A 124 -2.48 0.17 -13.67
N SER A 125 -1.35 0.52 -14.29
CA SER A 125 -0.66 -0.36 -15.23
C SER A 125 -0.26 -1.69 -14.59
N ASN A 126 0.21 -1.68 -13.34
CA ASN A 126 0.53 -2.91 -12.61
C ASN A 126 -0.71 -3.76 -12.31
N VAL A 127 -1.82 -3.13 -11.88
CA VAL A 127 -3.10 -3.83 -11.67
C VAL A 127 -3.56 -4.50 -12.96
N PHE A 128 -3.64 -3.75 -14.06
CA PHE A 128 -4.11 -4.27 -15.34
C PHE A 128 -3.18 -5.32 -15.96
N ARG A 129 -1.87 -5.23 -15.70
CA ARG A 129 -0.92 -6.27 -16.14
C ARG A 129 -1.19 -7.57 -15.41
N ALA A 130 -1.30 -7.54 -14.09
CA ALA A 130 -1.61 -8.72 -13.29
C ALA A 130 -2.98 -9.34 -13.66
N GLU A 131 -4.01 -8.52 -13.91
CA GLU A 131 -5.33 -9.00 -14.38
C GLU A 131 -5.27 -9.72 -15.74
N ARG A 132 -4.43 -9.22 -16.66
CA ARG A 132 -4.25 -9.83 -17.99
C ARG A 132 -3.44 -11.13 -17.94
N GLU A 133 -2.39 -11.19 -17.14
CA GLU A 133 -1.60 -12.42 -16.97
C GLU A 133 -2.44 -13.55 -16.34
N LEU A 134 -3.34 -13.22 -15.42
CA LEU A 134 -4.32 -14.17 -14.88
C LEU A 134 -5.24 -14.75 -15.96
N THR A 135 -5.72 -13.90 -16.88
CA THR A 135 -6.63 -14.34 -17.96
C THR A 135 -5.92 -15.18 -19.02
N GLN A 136 -4.62 -14.96 -19.24
CA GLN A 136 -3.81 -15.74 -20.20
C GLN A 136 -3.25 -17.04 -19.62
N SER A 137 -3.31 -17.25 -18.31
CA SER A 137 -2.82 -18.48 -17.64
C SER A 137 -3.87 -19.59 -17.50
N GLY A 138 -5.06 -19.42 -18.08
CA GLY A 138 -6.08 -20.48 -18.20
C GLY A 138 -5.83 -21.37 -19.43
N PRO A 139 -6.33 -22.63 -19.45
CA PRO A 139 -6.22 -23.47 -20.64
C PRO A 139 -6.92 -22.78 -21.81
N GLN A 140 -6.18 -22.56 -22.89
CA GLN A 140 -6.76 -22.16 -24.17
C GLN A 140 -7.58 -23.35 -24.67
N ILE A 141 -8.90 -23.18 -24.72
CA ILE A 141 -9.81 -24.12 -25.41
C ILE A 141 -9.70 -23.87 -26.91
#